data_AF-A0A6P2AX42-F1
#
_entry.id   AF-A0A6P2AX42-F1
#
_cell.length_a   1.000
_cell.length_b   1.000
_cell.length_c   1.000
_cell.angle_alpha   90.00
_cell.angle_beta   90.00
_cell.angle_gamma   90.00
#
_symmetry.space_group_name_H-M   'P 1'
#
loop_
_entity.id
_entity.type
_entity.pdbx_description
1 polymer ?
#
loop_
_entity_poly.entity_id
_entity_poly.type
_entity_poly.pdbx_seq_one_letter_code
_entity_poly.pdbx_strand_id
1 'polypeptide(L)' 'MPEVSKDAQKRSLGKRIRIGLIAAVIILTIIVILQNTESVSTNLLFATVTMPRSVLLLLTLLIGFAGGALTTGIVLSRRK' A
#
# COMPACT_ATOMS: atom_id res chain seq x y z
N MET A 1 -32.07 -15.04 -34.34
CA MET A 1 -31.11 -15.42 -33.28
C MET A 1 -29.99 -14.36 -33.03
N PRO A 2 -30.28 -13.07 -32.75
CA PRO A 2 -29.25 -12.03 -32.53
C PRO A 2 -28.83 -11.77 -31.06
N GLU A 3 -29.55 -12.32 -30.08
CA GLU A 3 -29.38 -11.96 -28.65
C GLU A 3 -28.09 -12.56 -28.03
N VAL A 4 -27.76 -13.82 -28.36
CA VAL A 4 -26.61 -14.56 -27.80
C VAL A 4 -25.25 -13.91 -28.13
N SER A 5 -25.13 -13.25 -29.30
CA SER A 5 -23.89 -12.57 -29.72
C SER A 5 -23.59 -11.33 -28.88
N LYS A 6 -24.62 -10.58 -28.48
CA LYS A 6 -24.49 -9.35 -27.69
C LYS A 6 -24.05 -9.63 -26.25
N ASP A 7 -24.55 -10.72 -25.66
CA ASP A 7 -24.17 -11.11 -24.29
C ASP A 7 -22.72 -11.61 -24.20
N ALA A 8 -22.28 -12.37 -25.20
CA ALA A 8 -20.87 -12.80 -25.30
C ALA A 8 -19.93 -11.60 -25.48
N GLN A 9 -20.33 -10.63 -26.33
CA GLN A 9 -19.58 -9.40 -26.53
C GLN A 9 -19.50 -8.56 -25.24
N LYS A 10 -20.62 -8.38 -24.54
CA LYS A 10 -20.69 -7.62 -23.28
C LYS A 10 -19.84 -8.25 -22.17
N ARG A 11 -19.84 -9.59 -22.05
CA ARG A 11 -18.98 -10.33 -21.11
C ARG A 11 -17.49 -10.15 -21.40
N SER A 12 -17.11 -10.18 -22.68
CA SER A 12 -15.71 -9.97 -23.09
C SER A 12 -15.23 -8.55 -22.81
N LEU A 13 -16.09 -7.55 -23.00
CA LEU A 13 -15.79 -6.14 -22.73
C LEU A 13 -15.59 -5.90 -21.22
N GLY A 14 -16.49 -6.43 -20.37
CA GLY A 14 -16.33 -6.34 -18.92
C GLY A 14 -15.05 -6.98 -18.40
N LYS A 15 -14.64 -8.12 -18.99
CA LYS A 15 -13.37 -8.79 -18.64
C LYS A 15 -12.15 -7.93 -19.02
N ARG A 16 -12.16 -7.30 -20.20
CA ARG A 16 -11.09 -6.39 -20.66
C ARG A 16 -10.98 -5.15 -19.77
N ILE A 17 -12.12 -4.56 -19.37
CA ILE A 17 -12.15 -3.41 -18.44
C ILE A 17 -11.57 -3.80 -17.09
N ARG A 18 -11.96 -4.95 -16.53
CA ARG A 18 -11.41 -5.44 -15.25
C ARG A 18 -9.90 -5.64 -15.32
N ILE A 19 -9.39 -6.24 -16.40
CA ILE A 19 -7.94 -6.42 -16.60
C ILE A 19 -7.24 -5.07 -16.70
N GLY A 20 -7.81 -4.12 -17.46
CA GLY A 20 -7.27 -2.76 -17.57
C GLY A 20 -7.21 -2.03 -16.23
N LEU A 21 -8.25 -2.15 -15.40
CA LEU A 21 -8.28 -1.56 -14.06
C LEU A 21 -7.21 -2.17 -13.14
N ILE A 22 -7.06 -3.50 -13.13
CA ILE A 22 -6.03 -4.18 -12.34
C ILE A 22 -4.64 -3.73 -12.79
N ALA A 23 -4.38 -3.68 -14.10
CA ALA A 23 -3.12 -3.20 -14.64
C ALA A 23 -2.85 -1.74 -14.24
N ALA A 24 -3.86 -0.86 -14.32
CA ALA A 24 -3.74 0.54 -13.92
C ALA A 24 -3.40 0.68 -12.43
N VAL A 25 -4.03 -0.09 -11.55
CA VAL A 25 -3.73 -0.08 -10.10
C VAL A 25 -2.28 -0.54 -9.83
N ILE A 26 -1.83 -1.59 -10.52
CA ILE A 26 -0.44 -2.08 -10.38
C ILE A 26 0.55 -1.02 -10.82
N ILE A 27 0.33 -0.41 -11.99
CA ILE A 27 1.20 0.65 -12.53
C ILE A 27 1.23 1.85 -11.58
N LEU A 28 0.08 2.32 -11.10
CA LEU A 28 0.00 3.42 -10.15
C LEU A 28 0.75 3.09 -8.85
N THR A 29 0.63 1.87 -8.34
CA THR A 29 1.36 1.43 -7.15
C THR A 29 2.87 1.52 -7.36
N ILE A 30 3.38 1.03 -8.50
CA ILE A 30 4.81 1.11 -8.85
C ILE A 30 5.24 2.58 -8.96
N ILE A 31 4.46 3.42 -9.62
CA ILE A 31 4.74 4.86 -9.76
C ILE A 31 4.81 5.52 -8.39
N VAL A 32 3.86 5.26 -7.49
CA VAL A 32 3.86 5.81 -6.14
C VAL A 32 5.12 5.38 -5.39
N ILE A 33 5.53 4.11 -5.48
CA ILE A 33 6.77 3.63 -4.85
C ILE A 33 7.98 4.37 -5.42
N LEU A 34 8.11 4.44 -6.74
CA LEU A 34 9.25 5.08 -7.42
C LEU A 34 9.30 6.59 -7.16
N GLN A 35 8.16 7.29 -7.19
CA GLN A 35 8.07 8.71 -6.87
C GLN A 35 8.35 9.00 -5.39
N ASN A 36 7.97 8.10 -4.48
CA ASN A 36 8.28 8.22 -3.06
C ASN A 36 9.71 7.76 -2.70
N THR A 37 10.58 7.58 -3.71
CA THR A 37 12.03 7.40 -3.52
C THR A 37 12.75 8.74 -3.33
N GLU A 38 12.04 9.87 -3.33
CA GLU A 38 12.60 11.14 -2.91
C GLU A 38 13.28 11.01 -1.54
N SER A 39 14.57 11.32 -1.53
CA SER A 39 15.40 11.32 -0.33
C SER A 39 14.96 12.46 0.58
N VAL A 40 14.42 12.11 1.74
CA VAL A 40 14.03 13.08 2.76
C VAL A 40 15.11 13.11 3.83
N SER A 41 15.61 14.31 4.13
CA SER A 41 16.51 14.54 5.25
C SER A 41 15.70 14.64 6.53
N THR A 42 15.86 13.66 7.41
CA THR A 42 15.20 13.61 8.72
C THR A 42 16.17 14.02 9.81
N ASN A 43 15.86 15.10 10.54
CA ASN A 43 16.62 15.53 11.69
C ASN A 43 16.07 14.86 12.96
N LEU A 44 16.78 13.86 13.45
CA LEU A 44 16.59 13.28 14.78
C LEU A 44 17.29 14.17 15.81
N LEU A 45 16.90 14.02 17.08
CA LEU A 45 17.40 14.83 18.20
C LEU A 45 18.94 14.89 18.30
N PHE A 46 19.65 13.87 17.83
CA PHE A 46 21.12 13.80 17.86
C PHE A 46 21.76 13.37 16.53
N ALA A 47 20.97 13.24 15.45
CA ALA A 47 21.48 12.74 14.18
C ALA A 47 20.62 13.20 13.00
N THR A 48 21.25 13.54 11.87
CA THR A 48 20.53 13.75 10.61
C THR A 48 20.70 12.52 9.73
N VAL A 49 19.58 11.90 9.37
CA VAL A 49 19.56 10.69 8.53
C VAL A 49 18.77 10.99 7.27
N THR A 50 19.44 10.85 6.12
CA THR A 50 18.82 10.97 4.80
C THR A 50 18.38 9.59 4.34
N MET A 51 17.08 9.40 4.13
CA MET A 51 16.52 8.13 3.67
C MET A 51 15.36 8.36 2.71
N PRO A 52 15.04 7.39 1.83
CA PRO A 52 13.85 7.49 0.98
C PRO A 52 12.58 7.62 1.81
N ARG A 53 11.63 8.45 1.37
CA ARG A 53 10.37 8.71 2.09
C ARG A 53 9.58 7.43 2.39
N SER A 54 9.59 6.47 1.46
CA SER A 54 8.95 5.16 1.63
C SER A 54 9.54 4.35 2.80
N VAL A 55 10.86 4.37 2.97
CA VAL A 55 11.56 3.69 4.08
C VAL A 55 11.18 4.31 5.41
N LEU A 56 11.16 5.64 5.49
CA LEU A 56 10.73 6.38 6.69
C LEU A 56 9.29 6.03 7.08
N LEU A 57 8.37 6.01 6.13
CA LEU A 57 6.97 5.66 6.38
C LEU A 57 6.80 4.22 6.87
N LEU A 58 7.54 3.27 6.27
CA LEU A 58 7.49 1.87 6.70
C LEU A 58 8.04 1.70 8.12
N LEU A 59 9.18 2.34 8.43
CA LEU A 59 9.78 2.29 9.76
C LEU A 59 8.88 2.90 10.83
N THR A 60 8.30 4.07 10.55
CA THR A 60 7.39 4.74 11.50
C THR A 60 6.12 3.91 11.74
N LEU A 61 5.56 3.29 10.70
CA LEU A 61 4.43 2.36 10.84
C LEU A 61 4.80 1.15 11.70
N LEU A 62 5.94 0.51 11.44
CA LEU A 62 6.38 -0.67 12.19
C LEU A 62 6.61 -0.35 13.66
N ILE A 63 7.29 0.77 13.97
CA ILE A 63 7.55 1.21 15.35
C ILE A 63 6.23 1.46 16.09
N GLY A 64 5.30 2.21 15.46
CA GLY A 64 3.99 2.50 16.05
C GLY A 64 3.14 1.24 16.26
N PHE A 65 3.06 0.37 15.25
CA PHE A 65 2.30 -0.88 15.33
C PHE A 65 2.88 -1.83 16.39
N ALA A 66 4.19 -2.06 16.39
CA ALA A 66 4.84 -2.92 17.37
C ALA A 66 4.66 -2.36 18.79
N GLY A 67 4.84 -1.05 18.99
CA GLY A 67 4.59 -0.39 20.27
C GLY A 67 3.15 -0.57 20.76
N GLY A 68 2.16 -0.38 19.88
CA GLY A 68 0.75 -0.58 20.19
C GLY A 68 0.40 -2.04 20.49
N ALA A 69 0.91 -2.98 19.70
CA ALA A 69 0.69 -4.41 19.87
C ALA A 69 1.30 -4.92 21.19
N LEU A 70 2.54 -4.51 21.50
CA LEU A 70 3.20 -4.84 22.76
C LEU A 70 2.46 -4.25 23.96
N THR A 71 2.07 -2.97 23.90
CA THR A 71 1.32 -2.31 24.97
C THR A 71 0.00 -3.03 25.23
N THR A 72 -0.75 -3.35 24.16
CA THR A 72 -2.01 -4.08 24.26
C THR A 72 -1.79 -5.48 24.84
N GLY A 73 -0.77 -6.21 24.38
CA GLY A 73 -0.42 -7.54 24.88
C GLY A 73 -0.08 -7.53 26.38
N ILE A 74 0.71 -6.55 26.83
CA ILE A 74 1.07 -6.40 28.25
C ILE A 74 -0.17 -6.05 29.09
N VAL A 75 -0.99 -5.09 28.65
CA VAL A 75 -2.19 -4.68 29.39
C VAL A 75 -3.20 -5.83 29.49
N LEU A 76 -3.41 -6.57 28.40
CA LEU A 76 -4.34 -7.70 28.38
C LEU A 76 -3.85 -8.87 29.24
N SER A 77 -2.54 -9.15 29.22
CA SER A 77 -1.93 -10.19 30.05
C SER A 77 -1.98 -9.88 31.55
N ARG A 78 -2.13 -8.61 31.94
CA ARG A 78 -2.31 -8.20 33.35
C ARG A 78 -3.76 -8.23 33.83
N ARG A 79 -4.74 -8.32 32.93
CA ARG A 79 -6.17 -8.40 33.26
C ARG A 79 -6.70 -9.84 33.35
N LYS A 80 -5.87 -10.82 32.98
CA LYS A 80 -6.14 -12.25 33.13
C LYS A 80 -5.45 -12.76 34.39
#